data_AF-A0A2U9IHS8-F1
#
_entry.id   AF-A0A2U9IHS8-F1
#
_cell.length_a   1.000
_cell.length_b   1.000
_cell.length_c   1.000
_cell.angle_alpha   90.00
_cell.angle_beta   90.00
_cell.angle_gamma   90.00
#
_symmetry.space_group_name_H-M   'P 1'
#
loop_
_entity.id
_entity.type
_entity.pdbx_description
1 polymer ?
#
loop_
_entity_poly.entity_id
_entity_poly.type
_entity_poly.pdbx_seq_one_letter_code
_entity_poly.pdbx_strand_id
1 'polypeptide(L)'
;MTIIFFPMNQEIIRRNLNDIKSSGILLEKILPNIYVNRYNIFSDIFIVSEKKGMYVHCMKHCIKGTGCVLYETTLSEKIPDIINKEFIEKLELKPIYISKKALISINTLREASNTLKKEELKIASEKIIQKINEGLFDNF
;
A
#
# COMPACT_ATOMS: atom_id res chain seq x y z
N MET A 1 -20.24 5.81 -19.14
CA MET A 1 -19.14 5.51 -18.20
C MET A 1 -19.74 4.81 -17.00
N THR A 2 -19.64 3.48 -16.93
CA THR A 2 -20.27 2.69 -15.88
C THR A 2 -19.36 2.69 -14.66
N ILE A 3 -19.74 3.43 -13.61
CA ILE A 3 -19.04 3.39 -12.33
C ILE A 3 -19.48 2.09 -11.65
N ILE A 4 -18.60 1.08 -11.66
CA ILE A 4 -18.85 -0.18 -10.97
C ILE A 4 -18.63 0.09 -9.48
N PHE A 5 -19.70 0.35 -8.74
CA PHE A 5 -19.69 0.32 -7.29
C PHE A 5 -19.66 -1.15 -6.83
N PHE A 6 -18.47 -1.65 -6.51
CA PHE A 6 -18.39 -2.87 -5.70
C PHE A 6 -18.75 -2.49 -4.27
N PRO A 7 -19.72 -3.15 -3.61
CA PRO A 7 -19.94 -2.95 -2.18
C PRO A 7 -18.65 -3.36 -1.45
N MET A 8 -17.90 -2.36 -1.00
CA MET A 8 -16.66 -2.59 -0.28
C MET A 8 -16.97 -3.19 1.09
N ASN A 9 -16.37 -4.34 1.38
CA ASN A 9 -16.57 -5.04 2.65
C ASN A 9 -16.01 -4.19 3.80
N GLN A 10 -16.93 -3.53 4.52
CA GLN A 10 -16.62 -2.61 5.60
C GLN A 10 -15.90 -3.27 6.77
N GLU A 11 -16.12 -4.58 6.99
CA GLU A 11 -15.42 -5.31 8.03
C GLU A 11 -13.93 -5.45 7.72
N ILE A 12 -13.57 -5.74 6.46
CA ILE A 12 -12.18 -5.86 6.02
C ILE A 12 -11.46 -4.51 6.16
N ILE A 13 -12.11 -3.42 5.74
CA ILE A 13 -11.55 -2.06 5.88
C ILE A 13 -11.33 -1.72 7.35
N ARG A 14 -12.34 -1.95 8.19
CA ARG A 14 -12.27 -1.67 9.63
C ARG A 14 -11.13 -2.46 10.28
N ARG A 15 -10.96 -3.73 9.93
CA ARG A 15 -9.89 -4.58 10.44
C ARG A 15 -8.51 -4.11 9.97
N ASN A 16 -8.36 -3.73 8.70
CA ASN A 16 -7.10 -3.17 8.18
C ASN A 16 -6.75 -1.85 8.87
N LEU A 17 -7.70 -0.93 9.03
CA LEU A 17 -7.48 0.33 9.75
C LEU A 17 -7.10 0.09 11.22
N ASN A 18 -7.68 -0.92 11.87
CA ASN A 18 -7.29 -1.29 13.22
C ASN A 18 -5.90 -1.93 13.28
N ASP A 19 -5.53 -2.75 12.30
CA ASP A 19 -4.20 -3.38 12.23
C ASP A 19 -3.10 -2.34 11.97
N ILE A 20 -3.37 -1.32 11.13
CA ILE A 20 -2.49 -0.14 10.95
C ILE A 20 -2.24 0.55 12.30
N LYS A 21 -3.30 0.72 13.11
CA LYS A 21 -3.22 1.36 14.43
C LYS A 21 -2.54 0.52 15.50
N SER A 22 -2.44 -0.80 15.34
CA SER A 22 -1.77 -1.68 16.31
C SER A 22 -0.39 -2.14 15.85
N SER A 23 -0.07 -2.02 14.56
CA SER A 23 1.17 -2.50 13.95
C SER A 23 2.33 -1.52 14.08
N GLY A 24 3.55 -2.06 14.24
CA GLY A 24 4.79 -1.30 14.12
C GLY A 24 5.13 -1.03 12.65
N ILE A 25 4.45 -0.04 12.05
CA ILE A 25 4.72 0.38 10.67
C ILE A 25 6.00 1.22 10.63
N LEU A 26 6.95 0.78 9.81
CA LEU A 26 8.15 1.51 9.47
C LEU A 26 8.41 1.32 7.97
N LEU A 27 8.13 2.35 7.17
CA LEU A 27 8.37 2.34 5.73
C LEU A 27 9.67 3.08 5.42
N GLU A 28 10.48 2.45 4.60
CA GLU A 28 11.75 2.98 4.14
C GLU A 28 11.67 3.26 2.64
N LYS A 29 12.23 4.39 2.23
CA LYS A 29 12.28 4.80 0.83
C LYS A 29 13.29 3.96 0.07
N ILE A 30 12.81 3.20 -0.91
CA ILE A 30 13.66 2.38 -1.77
C ILE A 30 13.88 3.02 -3.15
N LEU A 31 13.00 3.94 -3.55
CA LEU A 31 13.04 4.71 -4.79
C LEU A 31 12.41 6.10 -4.55
N PRO A 32 12.63 7.11 -5.42
CA PRO A 32 12.21 8.49 -5.19
C PRO A 32 10.77 8.69 -4.72
N ASN A 33 9.86 7.79 -5.07
CA ASN A 33 8.43 7.86 -4.77
C ASN A 33 7.85 6.55 -4.20
N ILE A 34 8.68 5.61 -3.79
CA ILE A 34 8.23 4.29 -3.33
C ILE A 34 8.88 3.95 -2.00
N TYR A 35 8.02 3.68 -1.03
CA TYR A 35 8.38 3.26 0.31
C TYR A 35 7.79 1.88 0.56
N VAL A 36 8.54 1.03 1.24
CA VAL A 36 8.10 -0.33 1.59
C VAL A 36 8.39 -0.59 3.05
N ASN A 37 7.62 -1.49 3.68
CA ASN A 37 7.88 -1.84 5.07
C ASN A 37 9.26 -2.49 5.23
N ARG A 38 10.08 -1.93 6.12
CA ARG A 38 11.45 -2.36 6.40
C ARG A 38 11.52 -3.80 6.93
N TYR A 39 10.54 -4.21 7.71
CA TYR A 39 10.49 -5.53 8.33
C TYR A 39 9.80 -6.57 7.46
N ASN A 40 8.85 -6.14 6.63
CA ASN A 40 8.12 -7.02 5.74
C ASN A 40 7.61 -6.29 4.48
N ILE A 41 8.42 -6.25 3.44
CA ILE A 41 8.07 -5.66 2.14
C ILE A 41 6.71 -6.10 1.56
N PHE A 42 6.21 -7.27 1.97
CA PHE A 42 4.94 -7.81 1.51
C PHE A 42 3.71 -7.30 2.28
N SER A 43 3.89 -6.57 3.38
CA SER A 43 2.77 -6.05 4.18
C SER A 43 2.35 -4.65 3.76
N ASP A 44 3.30 -3.72 3.63
CA ASP A 44 2.98 -2.31 3.39
C ASP A 44 3.82 -1.69 2.28
N ILE A 45 3.14 -0.93 1.42
CA ILE A 45 3.76 -0.15 0.37
C ILE A 45 3.10 1.22 0.33
N PHE A 46 3.90 2.27 0.20
CA PHE A 46 3.41 3.62 0.00
C PHE A 46 4.04 4.23 -1.25
N ILE A 47 3.18 4.70 -2.16
CA ILE A 47 3.55 5.30 -3.43
C ILE A 47 3.12 6.75 -3.42
N VAL A 48 4.05 7.64 -3.78
CA VAL A 48 3.85 9.09 -3.81
C VAL A 48 3.75 9.56 -5.26
N SER A 49 2.72 10.34 -5.58
CA SER A 49 2.55 10.97 -6.90
C SER A 49 2.08 12.39 -6.71
N GLU A 50 2.98 13.35 -6.90
CA GLU A 50 2.73 14.79 -6.73
C GLU A 50 2.00 15.12 -5.42
N LYS A 51 0.67 15.34 -5.47
CA LYS A 51 -0.19 15.69 -4.34
C LYS A 51 -1.00 14.53 -3.77
N LYS A 52 -0.76 13.30 -4.23
CA LYS A 52 -1.48 12.09 -3.84
C LYS A 52 -0.54 11.02 -3.29
N GLY A 53 -1.00 10.34 -2.25
CA GLY A 53 -0.38 9.15 -1.70
C GLY A 53 -1.28 7.94 -1.93
N MET A 54 -0.68 6.80 -2.27
CA MET A 54 -1.36 5.51 -2.39
C MET A 54 -0.72 4.53 -1.43
N TYR A 55 -1.47 4.11 -0.43
CA TYR A 55 -0.98 3.25 0.64
C TYR A 55 -1.66 1.89 0.55
N VAL A 56 -0.88 0.83 0.37
CA VAL A 56 -1.36 -0.55 0.50
C VAL A 56 -0.94 -1.07 1.84
N HIS A 57 -1.89 -1.62 2.58
CA HIS A 57 -1.64 -2.36 3.80
C HIS A 57 -2.27 -3.75 3.67
N CYS A 58 -1.54 -4.77 4.11
CA CYS A 58 -2.00 -6.15 4.22
C CYS A 58 -1.89 -6.61 5.68
N MET A 59 -3.01 -7.05 6.25
CA MET A 59 -3.01 -7.59 7.60
C MET A 59 -2.11 -8.82 7.70
N LYS A 60 -1.38 -8.97 8.82
CA LYS A 60 -0.52 -10.13 9.07
C LYS A 60 -1.27 -11.46 9.08
N HIS A 61 -2.52 -11.45 9.53
CA HIS A 61 -3.39 -12.63 9.62
C HIS A 61 -4.58 -12.51 8.66
N CYS A 62 -4.35 -12.80 7.38
CA CYS A 62 -5.38 -12.90 6.36
C CYS A 62 -6.33 -14.06 6.66
N ILE A 63 -7.43 -13.82 7.37
CA ILE A 63 -8.49 -14.81 7.55
C ILE A 63 -9.35 -14.80 6.28
N LYS A 64 -9.32 -15.90 5.50
CA LYS A 64 -10.20 -16.15 4.32
C LYS A 64 -9.91 -15.30 3.07
N GLY A 65 -8.64 -15.16 2.67
CA GLY A 65 -8.28 -14.72 1.30
C GLY A 65 -8.50 -13.24 0.97
N THR A 66 -8.86 -12.41 1.94
CA THR A 66 -8.98 -10.95 1.82
C THR A 66 -8.07 -10.31 2.85
N GLY A 67 -6.95 -9.77 2.38
CA GLY A 67 -5.85 -9.37 3.24
C GLY A 67 -5.52 -7.89 3.16
N CYS A 68 -5.59 -7.34 1.95
CA CYS A 68 -5.01 -6.05 1.65
C CYS A 68 -6.05 -5.02 1.22
N VAL A 69 -5.85 -3.80 1.67
CA VAL A 69 -6.64 -2.64 1.26
C VAL A 69 -5.67 -1.60 0.71
N LEU A 70 -6.03 -1.06 -0.46
CA LEU A 70 -5.39 0.11 -1.05
C LEU A 70 -6.20 1.35 -0.68
N TYR A 71 -5.51 2.33 -0.13
CA TYR A 71 -6.02 3.62 0.28
C TYR A 71 -5.41 4.72 -0.59
N GLU A 72 -6.20 5.75 -0.90
CA GLU A 72 -5.74 7.02 -1.44
C GLU A 72 -5.73 8.08 -0.33
N THR A 73 -4.77 9.00 -0.37
CA THR A 73 -4.73 10.16 0.51
C THR A 73 -4.20 11.39 -0.23
N THR A 74 -4.51 12.58 0.29
CA THR A 74 -3.99 13.84 -0.23
C THR A 74 -2.78 14.25 0.61
N LEU A 75 -1.72 14.70 -0.05
CA LEU A 75 -0.47 15.08 0.60
C LEU A 75 -0.39 16.60 0.70
N SER A 76 -0.29 17.10 1.93
CA SER A 76 -0.10 18.53 2.23
C SER A 76 1.34 18.87 2.63
N GLU A 77 2.13 17.86 3.00
CA GLU A 77 3.47 18.03 3.57
C GLU A 77 4.53 17.28 2.78
N LYS A 78 5.80 17.68 2.95
CA LYS A 78 6.95 16.97 2.39
C LYS A 78 7.09 15.61 3.10
N ILE A 79 7.24 14.55 2.33
CA ILE A 79 7.33 13.19 2.87
C ILE A 79 8.77 12.92 3.35
N PRO A 80 8.96 12.46 4.60
CA PRO A 80 10.28 12.08 5.11
C PRO A 80 10.81 10.82 4.42
N ASP A 81 12.14 10.62 4.42
CA ASP A 81 12.74 9.42 3.83
C ASP A 81 12.42 8.13 4.61
N ILE A 82 12.06 8.27 5.89
CA ILE A 82 11.53 7.19 6.74
C ILE A 82 10.15 7.60 7.25
N ILE A 83 9.16 6.73 7.03
CA ILE A 83 7.77 6.94 7.44
C ILE A 83 7.45 5.98 8.58
N ASN A 84 7.02 6.50 9.71
CA ASN A 84 6.55 5.70 10.83
C ASN A 84 5.02 5.59 10.85
N LYS A 85 4.52 4.79 11.77
CA LYS A 85 3.09 4.65 12.05
C LYS A 85 2.38 6.00 12.27
N GLU A 86 2.96 6.90 13.08
CA GLU A 86 2.34 8.19 13.41
C GLU A 86 2.10 9.07 12.18
N PHE A 87 3.01 9.01 11.20
CA PHE A 87 2.82 9.69 9.92
C PHE A 87 1.62 9.11 9.17
N ILE A 88 1.51 7.78 9.06
CA ILE A 88 0.39 7.12 8.37
C ILE A 88 -0.94 7.42 9.06
N GLU A 89 -0.99 7.47 10.40
CA GLU A 89 -2.22 7.77 11.15
C GLU A 89 -2.71 9.21 10.96
N LYS A 90 -1.81 10.15 10.63
CA LYS A 90 -2.17 11.54 10.28
C LYS A 90 -2.73 11.67 8.86
N LEU A 91 -2.52 10.67 8.00
CA LEU A 91 -3.05 10.68 6.64
C LEU A 91 -4.56 10.42 6.66
N GLU A 92 -5.31 11.21 5.91
CA GLU A 92 -6.71 10.92 5.62
C GLU A 92 -6.79 9.77 4.59
N LEU A 93 -6.72 8.53 5.07
CA LEU A 93 -6.75 7.32 4.24
C LEU A 93 -8.18 7.02 3.78
N LYS A 94 -8.44 7.16 2.48
CA LYS A 94 -9.70 6.79 1.84
C LYS A 94 -9.55 5.45 1.12
N PRO A 95 -10.23 4.38 1.53
CA PRO A 95 -10.08 3.08 0.90
C PRO A 95 -10.66 3.14 -0.52
N ILE A 96 -9.88 2.74 -1.51
CA ILE A 96 -10.29 2.76 -2.94
C ILE A 96 -10.36 1.37 -3.55
N TYR A 97 -9.75 0.37 -2.91
CA TYR A 97 -9.74 -1.00 -3.42
C TYR A 97 -9.44 -2.03 -2.34
N ILE A 98 -10.09 -3.20 -2.42
CA ILE A 98 -9.85 -4.37 -1.57
C ILE A 98 -9.42 -5.52 -2.48
N SER A 99 -8.28 -6.14 -2.19
CA SER A 99 -7.81 -7.30 -2.95
C SER A 99 -8.76 -8.48 -2.84
N LYS A 100 -9.08 -9.17 -3.94
CA LYS A 100 -9.94 -10.36 -3.88
C LYS A 100 -9.17 -11.64 -3.56
N LYS A 101 -7.89 -11.71 -3.96
CA LYS A 101 -7.07 -12.93 -3.85
C LYS A 101 -5.64 -12.67 -3.39
N ALA A 102 -5.15 -11.42 -3.51
CA ALA A 102 -3.78 -11.11 -3.13
C ALA A 102 -3.59 -11.19 -1.61
N LEU A 103 -2.54 -11.91 -1.21
CA LEU A 103 -2.10 -12.06 0.19
C LEU A 103 -0.98 -11.09 0.55
N ILE A 104 -0.43 -10.39 -0.45
CA ILE A 104 0.72 -9.50 -0.30
C ILE A 104 0.50 -8.20 -1.07
N SER A 105 1.12 -7.13 -0.58
CA SER A 105 0.94 -5.74 -1.02
C SER A 105 1.24 -5.55 -2.52
N ILE A 106 2.31 -6.18 -3.02
CA ILE A 106 2.74 -6.10 -4.43
C ILE A 106 1.68 -6.68 -5.38
N ASN A 107 1.09 -7.81 -5.02
CA ASN A 107 0.04 -8.43 -5.85
C ASN A 107 -1.24 -7.58 -5.84
N THR A 108 -1.55 -6.96 -4.70
CA THR A 108 -2.66 -5.99 -4.59
C THR A 108 -2.45 -4.79 -5.50
N LEU A 109 -1.22 -4.25 -5.61
CA LEU A 109 -0.92 -3.16 -6.55
C LEU A 109 -1.24 -3.55 -8.00
N ARG A 110 -0.84 -4.76 -8.42
CA ARG A 110 -1.11 -5.27 -9.77
C ARG A 110 -2.60 -5.50 -10.02
N GLU A 111 -3.30 -6.09 -9.06
CA GLU A 111 -4.76 -6.33 -9.14
C GLU A 111 -5.53 -5.01 -9.21
N ALA A 112 -5.16 -4.04 -8.36
CA ALA A 112 -5.73 -2.71 -8.31
C ALA A 112 -5.43 -1.91 -9.60
N SER A 113 -4.20 -1.98 -10.14
CA SER A 113 -3.83 -1.33 -11.40
C SER A 113 -4.78 -1.70 -12.53
N ASN A 114 -5.03 -3.00 -12.69
CA ASN A 114 -5.88 -3.52 -13.75
C ASN A 114 -7.37 -3.15 -13.57
N THR A 115 -7.83 -3.15 -12.32
CA THR A 115 -9.22 -2.87 -11.96
C THR A 115 -9.54 -1.38 -12.02
N LEU A 116 -8.69 -0.55 -11.43
CA LEU A 116 -8.85 0.90 -11.34
C LEU A 116 -8.29 1.66 -12.54
N LYS A 117 -7.61 0.97 -13.48
CA LYS A 117 -6.92 1.57 -14.64
C LYS A 117 -5.87 2.61 -14.24
N LYS A 118 -5.06 2.26 -13.24
CA LYS A 118 -3.98 3.09 -12.67
C LYS A 118 -2.61 2.49 -12.98
N GLU A 119 -2.07 2.78 -14.16
CA GLU A 119 -0.80 2.21 -14.62
C GLU A 119 0.37 2.54 -13.68
N GLU A 120 0.29 3.64 -12.93
CA GLU A 120 1.31 3.99 -11.93
C GLU A 120 1.50 2.91 -10.85
N LEU A 121 0.45 2.15 -10.52
CA LEU A 121 0.50 1.05 -9.54
C LEU A 121 1.26 -0.15 -10.10
N LYS A 122 1.06 -0.46 -11.39
CA LYS A 122 1.80 -1.53 -12.08
C LYS A 122 3.27 -1.19 -12.21
N ILE A 123 3.59 0.02 -12.67
CA ILE A 123 4.98 0.50 -12.77
C ILE A 123 5.68 0.45 -11.40
N ALA A 124 5.01 0.89 -10.34
CA ALA A 124 5.55 0.79 -8.99
C ALA A 124 5.82 -0.67 -8.59
N SER A 125 4.89 -1.58 -8.85
CA SER A 125 5.06 -3.01 -8.53
C SER A 125 6.26 -3.64 -9.25
N GLU A 126 6.48 -3.29 -10.52
CA GLU A 126 7.61 -3.80 -11.32
C GLU A 126 8.94 -3.28 -10.79
N LYS A 127 9.01 -1.99 -10.45
CA LYS A 127 10.20 -1.38 -9.84
C LYS A 127 10.53 -1.97 -8.47
N ILE A 128 9.52 -2.26 -7.66
CA ILE A 128 9.72 -2.92 -6.35
C ILE A 128 10.31 -4.31 -6.55
N ILE A 129 9.78 -5.10 -7.47
CA ILE A 129 10.29 -6.46 -7.75
C ILE A 129 11.70 -6.41 -8.30
N GLN A 130 12.00 -5.46 -9.19
CA GLN A 130 13.35 -5.25 -9.67
C GLN A 130 14.30 -4.97 -8.48
N LYS A 131 13.91 -4.08 -7.56
CA LYS A 131 14.70 -3.81 -6.35
C LYS A 131 14.85 -5.03 -5.43
N ILE A 132 13.84 -5.89 -5.33
CA ILE A 132 13.96 -7.16 -4.58
C ILE A 132 15.05 -8.03 -5.21
N ASN A 133 15.04 -8.17 -6.53
CA ASN A 133 16.00 -9.01 -7.25
C ASN A 133 17.42 -8.45 -7.23
N GLU A 134 17.58 -7.13 -7.09
CA GLU A 134 18.88 -6.44 -6.94
C GLU A 134 19.46 -6.54 -5.52
N GLY A 135 18.71 -7.09 -4.55
CA GLY A 135 19.07 -7.03 -3.14
C GLY A 135 18.57 -5.74 -2.51
N LEU A 136 17.29 -5.70 -2.15
CA LEU A 136 16.55 -4.49 -1.75
C LEU A 136 17.22 -3.66 -0.64
N PHE A 137 18.06 -4.31 0.16
CA PHE A 137 18.83 -3.71 1.24
C PHE A 137 20.34 -4.05 1.18
N ASP A 138 20.82 -4.67 0.10
CA ASP A 138 22.20 -5.20 0.03
C ASP A 138 23.26 -4.10 -0.22
N ASN A 139 22.87 -2.82 -0.16
CA ASN A 139 23.75 -1.66 -0.35
C ASN A 139 23.73 -0.67 0.84
N PHE A 140 23.54 -1.16 2.06
CA PHE A 140 23.68 -0.38 3.30
C PHE A 140 24.76 -0.95 4.21
#